data_AF-A0AAW1IBX4-F1
#
_entry.id   AF-A0AAW1IBX4-F1
#
_cell.length_a   1.000
_cell.length_b   1.000
_cell.length_c   1.000
_cell.angle_alpha   90.00
_cell.angle_beta   90.00
_cell.angle_gamma   90.00
#
_symmetry.space_group_name_H-M   'P 1'
#
loop_
_entity.id
_entity.type
_entity.pdbx_description
1 polymer ?
#
loop_
_entity_poly.entity_id
_entity_poly.type
_entity_poly.pdbx_seq_one_letter_code
_entity_poly.pdbx_strand_id
1 'polypeptide(L)'
;MFKILRDTESNICCPCEDSFPTQGAQVSTLCNDRPSVHWFTATPDPSRSVFKPFVFTPNAAISKHTRCQEEDKSIPHTLYSLHSAKTKGVEVQELLFNMEAGIVEELDNVLSVIGEDLSELDELMKDCVETEVKFYR
;
A
#
# COMPACT_ATOMS: atom_id res chain seq x y z
N MET A 1 -3.18 12.19 6.29
CA MET A 1 -2.09 11.41 6.91
C MET A 1 -1.00 11.04 5.91
N PHE A 2 -1.32 10.49 4.73
CA PHE A 2 -0.29 10.08 3.73
C PHE A 2 0.72 11.17 3.41
N LYS A 3 0.28 12.41 3.14
CA LYS A 3 1.17 13.54 2.88
C LYS A 3 2.22 13.76 3.98
N ILE A 4 1.85 13.60 5.25
CA ILE A 4 2.79 13.74 6.39
C ILE A 4 3.81 12.61 6.37
N LEU A 5 3.35 11.37 6.16
CA LEU A 5 4.22 10.20 6.11
C LEU A 5 5.15 10.19 4.88
N ARG A 6 4.85 10.99 3.86
CA ARG A 6 5.68 11.22 2.66
C ARG A 6 6.66 12.37 2.80
N ASP A 7 6.60 13.14 3.88
CA ASP A 7 7.38 14.36 4.04
C ASP A 7 8.86 14.05 4.32
N THR A 8 9.69 14.27 3.31
CA THR A 8 11.14 14.09 3.38
C THR A 8 11.84 15.33 3.95
N GLU A 9 11.28 16.53 3.80
CA GLU A 9 11.91 17.78 4.27
C GLU A 9 11.95 17.86 5.80
N SER A 10 10.92 17.33 6.46
CA SER A 10 10.89 17.23 7.93
C SER A 10 11.58 15.98 8.50
N ASN A 11 12.14 15.13 7.64
CA ASN A 11 12.71 13.81 7.98
C ASN A 11 11.71 12.82 8.61
N ILE A 12 10.41 12.98 8.37
CA ILE A 12 9.41 11.94 8.71
C ILE A 12 9.60 10.72 7.79
N CYS A 13 9.87 10.97 6.51
CA CYS A 13 10.22 9.97 5.51
C CYS A 13 11.71 10.05 5.20
N CYS A 14 12.49 9.03 5.55
CA CYS A 14 13.88 8.88 5.11
C CYS A 14 13.89 8.17 3.74
N PRO A 15 14.36 8.82 2.64
CA PRO A 15 14.38 8.22 1.31
C PRO A 15 15.22 6.96 1.20
N CYS A 16 14.98 6.15 0.17
CA CYS A 16 15.74 4.92 -0.11
C CYS A 16 17.25 5.13 -0.27
N GLU A 17 17.68 6.35 -0.61
CA GLU A 17 19.08 6.72 -0.78
C GLU A 17 19.82 6.98 0.54
N ASP A 18 19.09 7.09 1.67
CA ASP A 18 19.68 7.29 2.99
C ASP A 18 20.26 6.00 3.59
N SER A 19 21.14 6.19 4.58
CA SER A 19 21.75 5.07 5.33
C SER A 19 20.74 4.25 6.15
N PHE A 20 19.62 4.86 6.55
CA PHE A 20 18.55 4.24 7.32
C PHE A 20 17.19 4.67 6.73
N PRO A 21 16.79 4.08 5.59
CA PRO A 21 15.55 4.45 4.92
C PRO A 21 14.33 4.03 5.73
N THR A 22 13.22 4.78 5.57
CA THR A 22 11.94 4.39 6.16
C THR A 22 11.47 3.11 5.49
N GLN A 23 11.36 2.00 6.23
CA GLN A 23 11.07 0.68 5.65
C GLN A 23 9.62 0.44 5.26
N GLY A 24 8.72 1.35 5.65
CA GLY A 24 7.32 1.34 5.28
C GLY A 24 6.51 2.26 6.16
N ALA A 25 5.24 2.43 5.81
CA ALA A 25 4.31 3.24 6.57
C ALA A 25 2.92 2.60 6.63
N GLN A 26 2.20 2.95 7.70
CA GLN A 26 0.83 2.51 7.93
C GLN A 26 -0.03 3.68 8.40
N VAL A 27 -1.29 3.70 7.97
CA VAL A 27 -2.36 4.54 8.53
C VAL A 27 -3.54 3.66 8.87
N SER A 28 -4.28 3.95 9.93
CA SER A 28 -5.50 3.22 10.25
C SER A 28 -6.61 4.19 10.61
N THR A 29 -7.78 3.96 10.02
CA THR A 29 -9.02 4.68 10.32
C THR A 29 -9.92 3.72 11.07
N LEU A 30 -10.14 4.01 12.36
CA LEU A 30 -10.97 3.18 13.22
C LEU A 30 -12.37 3.77 13.29
N CYS A 31 -13.37 2.92 13.10
CA CYS A 31 -14.79 3.30 13.15
C CYS A 31 -15.57 2.35 14.07
N ASN A 32 -16.63 2.86 14.69
CA ASN A 32 -17.50 2.08 15.58
C ASN A 32 -18.72 1.49 14.85
N ASP A 33 -19.11 2.11 13.75
CA ASP A 33 -20.38 1.92 13.03
C ASP A 33 -20.19 1.42 11.59
N ARG A 34 -18.94 1.37 11.12
CA ARG A 34 -18.54 0.85 9.80
C ARG A 34 -17.22 0.10 9.90
N PRO A 35 -16.83 -0.69 8.89
CA PRO A 35 -15.55 -1.38 8.90
C PRO A 35 -14.37 -0.41 9.06
N SER A 36 -13.39 -0.81 9.86
CA SER A 36 -12.13 -0.06 9.98
C SER A 36 -11.22 -0.36 8.79
N VAL A 37 -10.45 0.63 8.35
CA VAL A 37 -9.53 0.51 7.21
C VAL A 37 -8.10 0.71 7.66
N HIS A 38 -7.23 -0.19 7.21
CA HIS A 38 -5.80 -0.13 7.43
C HIS A 38 -5.10 0.05 6.09
N TRP A 39 -4.18 0.98 6.02
CA TRP A 39 -3.48 1.36 4.80
C TRP A 39 -2.01 1.03 4.97
N PHE A 40 -1.44 0.23 4.07
CA PHE A 40 -0.04 -0.21 4.17
C PHE A 40 0.73 0.15 2.91
N THR A 41 1.97 0.63 3.05
CA THR A 41 2.84 0.77 1.87
C THR A 41 3.39 -0.58 1.41
N ALA A 42 3.73 -1.48 2.34
CA ALA A 42 4.43 -2.75 2.05
C ALA A 42 5.75 -2.58 1.25
N THR A 43 6.28 -1.36 1.20
CA THR A 43 7.50 -0.95 0.51
C THR A 43 8.15 0.21 1.26
N PRO A 44 9.49 0.37 1.19
CA PRO A 44 10.22 1.46 1.82
C PRO A 44 9.96 2.80 1.13
N ASP A 45 10.41 3.89 1.75
CA ASP A 45 10.27 5.27 1.25
C ASP A 45 8.81 5.61 0.85
N PRO A 46 7.96 5.96 1.84
CA PRO A 46 6.61 6.43 1.59
C PRO A 46 6.49 7.50 0.52
N SER A 47 7.49 8.37 0.34
CA SER A 47 7.48 9.45 -0.66
C SER A 47 7.38 8.95 -2.10
N ARG A 48 7.74 7.68 -2.35
CA ARG A 48 7.58 6.97 -3.63
C ARG A 48 6.75 5.68 -3.54
N SER A 49 6.12 5.43 -2.39
CA SER A 49 5.26 4.26 -2.17
C SER A 49 3.79 4.63 -2.19
N VAL A 50 2.97 3.68 -2.64
CA VAL A 50 1.50 3.76 -2.54
C VAL A 50 0.96 2.96 -1.38
N PHE A 51 -0.07 3.48 -0.73
CA PHE A 51 -0.83 2.89 0.35
C PHE A 51 -1.94 1.99 -0.21
N LYS A 52 -1.88 0.72 0.13
CA LYS A 52 -2.91 -0.27 -0.22
C LYS A 52 -3.90 -0.38 0.94
N PRO A 53 -5.21 -0.22 0.69
CA PRO A 53 -6.21 -0.45 1.71
C PRO A 53 -6.33 -1.93 2.04
N PHE A 54 -6.66 -2.18 3.30
CA PHE A 54 -6.94 -3.48 3.87
C PHE A 54 -8.09 -3.32 4.87
N VAL A 55 -9.14 -4.10 4.66
CA VAL A 55 -10.28 -4.20 5.56
C VAL A 55 -10.31 -5.61 6.11
N PHE A 56 -10.56 -5.75 7.42
CA PHE A 56 -10.65 -7.06 8.06
C PHE A 56 -11.96 -7.74 7.69
N THR A 57 -11.96 -8.48 6.59
CA THR A 57 -13.07 -9.33 6.17
C THR A 57 -12.82 -10.80 6.56
N PRO A 58 -13.86 -11.66 6.61
CA PRO A 58 -13.68 -13.07 6.94
C PRO A 58 -12.76 -13.84 5.97
N ASN A 59 -12.68 -13.41 4.71
CA ASN A 59 -11.90 -14.10 3.67
C ASN A 59 -10.81 -13.20 3.04
N ALA A 60 -10.31 -12.21 3.78
CA ALA A 60 -9.33 -11.26 3.27
C ALA A 60 -8.11 -11.97 2.64
N ALA A 61 -7.84 -11.66 1.37
CA ALA A 61 -6.79 -12.25 0.57
C ALA A 61 -5.60 -11.29 0.44
N ILE A 62 -4.39 -11.83 0.57
CA ILE A 62 -3.14 -11.09 0.44
C ILE A 62 -2.34 -11.63 -0.74
N SER A 63 -1.83 -10.74 -1.58
CA SER A 63 -1.00 -11.13 -2.72
C SER A 63 0.33 -11.75 -2.27
N LYS A 64 0.72 -12.86 -2.91
CA LYS A 64 2.03 -13.52 -2.72
C LYS A 64 3.22 -12.58 -2.95
N HIS A 65 3.02 -11.47 -3.68
CA HIS A 65 4.08 -10.49 -3.94
C HIS A 65 4.53 -9.70 -2.70
N THR A 66 3.80 -9.79 -1.58
CA THR A 66 4.17 -9.24 -0.27
C THR A 66 4.73 -10.28 0.70
N ARG A 67 4.87 -11.55 0.27
CA ARG A 67 5.38 -12.63 1.11
C ARG A 67 6.86 -12.88 0.82
N CYS A 68 7.69 -12.97 1.86
CA CYS A 68 9.07 -13.44 1.73
C CYS A 68 9.11 -14.90 1.28
N GLN A 69 10.21 -15.33 0.67
CA GLN A 69 10.40 -16.74 0.29
C GLN A 69 10.49 -17.61 1.55
N GLU A 70 9.95 -18.83 1.49
CA GLU A 70 9.91 -19.72 2.66
C GLU A 70 11.29 -20.31 2.96
N GLU A 71 12.05 -20.55 1.90
CA GLU A 71 13.38 -21.15 1.94
C GLU A 71 14.42 -20.19 2.53
N ASP A 72 14.28 -18.88 2.25
CA ASP A 72 15.16 -17.84 2.75
C ASP A 72 14.41 -16.52 2.98
N LYS A 73 14.14 -16.23 4.26
CA LYS A 73 13.46 -15.00 4.71
C LYS A 73 14.34 -13.75 4.62
N SER A 74 15.63 -13.88 4.30
CA SER A 74 16.51 -12.74 4.04
C SER A 74 16.30 -12.15 2.64
N ILE A 75 15.69 -12.90 1.73
CA ILE A 75 15.36 -12.44 0.38
C ILE A 75 14.10 -11.57 0.44
N PRO A 76 14.15 -10.31 -0.03
CA PRO A 76 12.97 -9.46 -0.07
C PRO A 76 11.86 -10.06 -0.96
N HIS A 77 10.61 -9.80 -0.60
CA HIS A 77 9.48 -10.22 -1.42
C HIS A 77 9.47 -9.51 -2.79
N THR A 78 8.68 -10.03 -3.73
CA THR A 78 8.67 -9.54 -5.13
C THR A 78 8.37 -8.05 -5.22
N LEU A 79 7.35 -7.55 -4.51
CA LEU A 79 6.99 -6.14 -4.54
C LEU A 79 8.13 -5.25 -4.02
N TYR A 80 8.79 -5.62 -2.94
CA TYR A 80 9.94 -4.88 -2.40
C TYR A 80 11.08 -4.81 -3.42
N SER A 81 11.39 -5.94 -4.05
CA SER A 81 12.48 -6.03 -5.04
C SER A 81 12.22 -5.15 -6.25
N LEU A 82 11.00 -5.17 -6.78
CA LEU A 82 10.58 -4.33 -7.89
C LEU A 82 10.54 -2.85 -7.50
N HIS A 83 10.04 -2.54 -6.31
CA HIS A 83 9.99 -1.17 -5.79
C HIS A 83 11.40 -0.56 -5.65
N SER A 84 12.38 -1.36 -5.22
CA SER A 84 13.77 -0.94 -5.01
C SER A 84 14.56 -0.76 -6.30
N ALA A 85 14.06 -1.27 -7.44
CA ALA A 85 14.71 -1.07 -8.72
C ALA A 85 14.62 0.42 -9.13
N LYS A 86 15.75 1.01 -9.54
CA LYS A 86 15.91 2.46 -9.81
C LYS A 86 15.10 3.01 -11.00
N THR A 87 14.27 2.20 -11.63
CA THR A 87 13.62 2.50 -12.92
C THR A 87 12.12 2.68 -12.77
N LYS A 88 11.70 3.71 -12.02
CA LYS A 88 10.32 4.22 -12.15
C LYS A 88 10.37 5.53 -12.90
N GLY A 89 9.70 5.59 -14.05
CA GLY A 89 9.44 6.86 -14.71
C GLY A 89 8.52 7.71 -13.83
N VAL A 90 8.72 9.03 -13.86
CA VAL A 90 7.89 10.00 -13.12
C VAL A 90 6.39 9.80 -13.44
N GLU A 91 6.07 9.49 -14.71
CA GLU A 91 4.71 9.22 -15.17
C GLU A 91 4.05 8.02 -14.47
N VAL A 92 4.79 6.92 -14.25
CA VAL A 92 4.28 5.74 -13.54
C VAL A 92 4.01 6.07 -12.08
N GLN A 93 4.89 6.86 -11.46
CA GLN A 93 4.73 7.29 -10.07
C GLN A 93 3.49 8.18 -9.89
N GLU A 94 3.30 9.16 -10.77
CA GLU A 94 2.12 10.03 -10.75
C GLU A 94 0.83 9.25 -10.98
N LEU A 95 0.83 8.30 -11.92
CA LEU A 95 -0.32 7.43 -12.16
C LEU A 95 -0.69 6.61 -10.93
N LEU A 96 0.30 5.98 -10.28
CA LEU A 96 0.10 5.21 -9.05
C LEU A 96 -0.47 6.08 -7.90
N PHE A 97 -0.02 7.32 -7.77
CA PHE A 97 -0.59 8.26 -6.78
C PHE A 97 -2.01 8.71 -7.10
N ASN A 98 -2.33 8.93 -8.37
CA ASN A 98 -3.69 9.26 -8.79
C ASN A 98 -4.64 8.09 -8.52
N MET A 99 -4.20 6.86 -8.77
CA MET A 99 -4.96 5.66 -8.45
C MET A 99 -5.17 5.49 -6.93
N GLU A 100 -4.13 5.71 -6.12
CA GLU A 100 -4.27 5.71 -4.66
C GLU A 100 -5.32 6.72 -4.20
N ALA A 101 -5.28 7.96 -4.72
CA ALA A 101 -6.24 8.98 -4.35
C ALA A 101 -7.68 8.57 -4.73
N GLY A 102 -7.87 7.98 -5.91
CA GLY A 102 -9.16 7.45 -6.35
C GLY A 102 -9.67 6.33 -5.45
N ILE A 103 -8.80 5.40 -5.05
CA ILE A 103 -9.15 4.30 -4.13
C ILE A 103 -9.56 4.84 -2.75
N VAL A 104 -8.91 5.89 -2.25
CA VAL A 104 -9.29 6.52 -0.97
C VAL A 104 -10.70 7.09 -1.03
N GLU A 105 -11.04 7.80 -2.11
CA GLU A 105 -12.37 8.38 -2.31
C GLU A 105 -13.44 7.30 -2.51
N GLU A 106 -13.18 6.32 -3.37
CA GLU A 106 -14.10 5.22 -3.66
C GLU A 106 -14.37 4.37 -2.42
N LEU A 107 -13.33 4.04 -1.66
CA LEU A 107 -13.47 3.22 -0.47
C LEU A 107 -14.26 3.95 0.64
N ASP A 108 -14.09 5.26 0.81
CA ASP A 108 -14.89 6.01 1.79
C ASP A 108 -16.38 6.01 1.40
N ASN A 109 -16.68 6.15 0.12
CA ASN A 109 -18.04 6.05 -0.41
C ASN A 109 -18.64 4.65 -0.18
N VAL A 110 -17.91 3.59 -0.53
CA VAL A 110 -18.34 2.20 -0.31
C VAL A 110 -18.60 1.95 1.17
N LEU A 111 -17.68 2.33 2.06
CA LEU A 111 -17.81 2.11 3.50
C LEU A 111 -18.96 2.90 4.15
N SER A 112 -19.48 3.94 3.50
CA SER A 112 -20.62 4.70 4.01
C SER A 112 -21.96 3.99 3.78
N VAL A 113 -22.02 3.06 2.83
CA VAL A 113 -23.23 2.33 2.44
C VAL A 113 -23.13 0.81 2.63
N ILE A 114 -21.92 0.30 2.84
CA ILE A 114 -21.69 -1.13 2.98
C ILE A 114 -22.39 -1.68 4.23
N GLY A 115 -23.08 -2.80 4.06
CA GLY A 115 -23.73 -3.52 5.14
C GLY A 115 -22.77 -4.47 5.86
N GLU A 116 -23.30 -5.57 6.37
CA GLU A 116 -22.51 -6.62 7.02
C GLU A 116 -21.72 -7.49 6.04
N ASP A 117 -22.13 -7.54 4.77
CA ASP A 117 -21.42 -8.27 3.71
C ASP A 117 -20.25 -7.45 3.19
N LEU A 118 -19.03 -7.93 3.49
CA LEU A 118 -17.77 -7.30 3.11
C LEU A 118 -17.04 -8.06 2.00
N SER A 119 -17.70 -9.03 1.34
CA SER A 119 -17.06 -9.91 0.36
C SER A 119 -16.42 -9.17 -0.82
N GLU A 120 -16.97 -8.02 -1.22
CA GLU A 120 -16.39 -7.15 -2.26
C GLU A 120 -15.01 -6.61 -1.87
N LEU A 121 -14.67 -6.58 -0.58
CA LEU A 121 -13.40 -6.08 -0.07
C LEU A 121 -12.37 -7.19 0.18
N ASP A 122 -12.74 -8.46 0.00
CA ASP A 122 -11.88 -9.62 0.30
C ASP A 122 -10.55 -9.56 -0.45
N GLU A 123 -10.57 -9.18 -1.73
CA GLU A 123 -9.36 -9.15 -2.58
C GLU A 123 -8.74 -7.75 -2.71
N LEU A 124 -9.27 -6.73 -2.02
CA LEU A 124 -8.93 -5.33 -2.26
C LEU A 124 -7.42 -5.05 -2.15
N MET A 125 -6.78 -5.50 -1.06
CA MET A 125 -5.33 -5.30 -0.88
C MET A 125 -4.52 -6.09 -1.91
N LYS A 126 -4.95 -7.32 -2.21
CA LYS A 126 -4.29 -8.20 -3.20
C LYS A 126 -4.30 -7.53 -4.57
N ASP A 127 -5.43 -7.00 -5.01
CA ASP A 127 -5.59 -6.37 -6.32
C ASP A 127 -4.74 -5.10 -6.45
N CYS A 128 -4.67 -4.29 -5.38
CA CYS A 128 -3.79 -3.12 -5.33
C CYS A 128 -2.32 -3.51 -5.50
N VAL A 129 -1.86 -4.56 -4.80
CA VAL A 129 -0.49 -5.07 -4.92
C VAL A 129 -0.21 -5.64 -6.30
N GLU A 130 -1.11 -6.45 -6.85
CA GLU A 130 -0.92 -7.06 -8.17
C GLU A 130 -0.89 -6.03 -9.27
N THR A 131 -1.69 -4.97 -9.16
CA THR A 131 -1.70 -3.84 -10.08
C THR A 131 -0.40 -3.06 -10.01
N GLU A 132 0.10 -2.75 -8.81
CA GLU A 132 1.39 -2.09 -8.65
C GLU A 132 2.55 -2.93 -9.22
N VAL A 133 2.55 -4.24 -8.99
CA VAL A 133 3.56 -5.16 -9.57
C VAL A 133 3.51 -5.14 -11.10
N LYS A 134 2.32 -5.03 -11.72
CA LYS A 134 2.19 -4.91 -13.18
C LYS A 134 2.81 -3.61 -13.70
N PHE A 135 2.71 -2.51 -12.95
CA PHE A 135 3.34 -1.23 -13.34
C PHE A 135 4.86 -1.23 -13.25
N TYR A 136 5.45 -2.15 -12.47
CA TYR A 136 6.91 -2.27 -12.34
C TYR A 136 7.56 -3.25 -13.34
N ARG A 137 6.76 -3.94 -14.15
CA ARG A 137 7.24 -4.93 -15.14
C ARG A 137 7.05 -4.40 -16.55
#